data_AF-A0A8S2U5K8-F1
#
_entry.id   AF-A0A8S2U5K8-F1
#
_cell.length_a   1.000
_cell.length_b   1.000
_cell.length_c   1.000
_cell.angle_alpha   90.00
_cell.angle_beta   90.00
_cell.angle_gamma   90.00
#
_symmetry.space_group_name_H-M   'P 1'
#
loop_
_entity.id
_entity.type
_entity.pdbx_description
1 polymer ?
#
loop_
_entity_poly.entity_id
_entity_poly.type
_entity_poly.pdbx_seq_one_letter_code
_entity_poly.pdbx_strand_id
1 'polypeptide(L)' 'MPNIPASATWAKNGVTVSGGNGNGNAINQLFKPDGIVIYDDQTLI' A
#
# COMPACT_ATOMS: atom_id res chain seq x y z
N MET A 1 0.26 -10.74 -13.78
CA MET A 1 -0.40 -9.79 -12.84
C MET A 1 -1.59 -10.50 -12.21
N PRO A 2 -1.74 -10.47 -10.87
CA PRO A 2 -2.92 -11.05 -10.23
C PRO A 2 -4.17 -10.27 -10.65
N ASN A 3 -5.21 -10.99 -11.08
CA ASN A 3 -6.51 -10.39 -11.36
C ASN A 3 -7.28 -10.23 -10.03
N ILE A 4 -7.10 -9.09 -9.34
CA ILE A 4 -7.88 -8.76 -8.16
C ILE A 4 -9.25 -8.24 -8.64
N PRO A 5 -10.36 -8.95 -8.37
CA PRO A 5 -11.67 -8.48 -8.78
C PRO A 5 -12.02 -7.20 -8.00
N ALA A 6 -12.73 -6.27 -8.65
CA ALA A 6 -13.19 -5.03 -8.00
C ALA A 6 -14.09 -5.28 -6.78
N SER A 7 -14.64 -6.49 -6.63
CA SER A 7 -15.44 -6.96 -5.49
C SER A 7 -14.62 -7.59 -4.36
N ALA A 8 -13.28 -7.62 -4.47
CA ALA A 8 -12.43 -8.19 -3.43
C ALA A 8 -12.63 -7.45 -2.10
N THR A 9 -13.10 -8.17 -1.10
CA THR A 9 -13.21 -7.67 0.27
C THR A 9 -11.92 -8.00 1.01
N TRP A 10 -11.16 -6.98 1.35
CA TRP A 10 -10.02 -7.14 2.25
C TRP A 10 -10.53 -7.40 3.67
N ALA A 11 -9.85 -8.27 4.41
CA ALA A 11 -10.13 -8.43 5.83
C ALA A 11 -9.96 -7.07 6.52
N LYS A 12 -10.99 -6.61 7.24
CA LYS A 12 -10.96 -5.32 7.97
C LYS A 12 -9.91 -5.25 9.09
N ASN A 13 -9.13 -6.31 9.27
CA ASN A 13 -7.99 -6.36 10.18
C ASN A 13 -6.70 -5.79 9.56
N GLY A 14 -6.77 -5.19 8.37
CA GLY A 14 -5.65 -4.44 7.80
C GLY A 14 -5.32 -3.21 8.64
N VAL A 15 -4.04 -2.98 8.88
CA VAL A 15 -3.53 -1.77 9.56
C VAL A 15 -2.96 -0.84 8.50
N THR A 16 -3.32 0.44 8.56
CA THR A 16 -2.65 1.46 7.75
C THR A 16 -1.24 1.65 8.29
N VAL A 17 -0.24 1.18 7.55
CA VAL A 17 1.17 1.29 7.94
C VAL A 17 1.78 2.62 7.47
N SER A 18 1.32 3.14 6.33
CA SER A 18 1.88 4.34 5.69
C SER A 18 0.79 5.20 5.04
N GLY A 19 0.97 6.53 5.06
CA GLY A 19 0.05 7.49 4.45
C GLY A 19 -1.06 7.98 5.40
N GLY A 20 -1.89 8.92 4.92
CA GLY A 20 -2.99 9.51 5.68
C GLY A 20 -2.60 10.60 6.70
N ASN A 21 -1.32 10.75 7.04
CA ASN A 21 -0.80 11.73 8.02
C ASN A 21 -0.04 12.91 7.37
N GLY A 22 -0.30 13.16 6.08
CA GLY A 22 0.38 14.19 5.31
C GLY A 22 1.87 13.89 5.03
N ASN A 23 2.54 14.93 4.55
CA ASN A 23 3.93 14.91 4.10
C ASN A 23 4.91 14.98 5.30
N GLY A 24 5.84 14.04 5.41
CA GLY A 24 6.86 14.04 6.46
C GLY A 24 7.75 12.79 6.48
N ASN A 25 8.56 12.65 7.53
CA ASN A 25 9.62 11.65 7.68
C ASN A 25 9.28 10.52 8.69
N ALA A 26 8.09 10.53 9.27
CA ALA A 26 7.62 9.42 10.11
C ALA A 26 7.20 8.21 9.26
N ILE A 27 7.23 7.01 9.85
CA ILE A 27 6.91 5.74 9.15
C ILE A 27 5.50 5.71 8.56
N ASN A 28 4.60 6.53 9.10
CA ASN A 28 3.19 6.64 8.72
C ASN A 28 2.90 7.84 7.79
N GLN A 29 3.93 8.48 7.22
CA GLN A 29 3.81 9.64 6.34
C GLN A 29 4.35 9.32 4.94
N LEU A 30 3.75 9.93 3.92
CA LEU A 30 4.17 9.81 2.52
C LEU A 30 4.38 11.22 1.97
N PHE A 31 5.53 11.51 1.36
CA PHE A 31 5.87 12.84 0.88
C PHE A 31 5.52 13.06 -0.60
N LYS A 32 5.93 12.11 -1.47
CA LYS A 32 5.61 12.04 -2.91
C LYS A 32 5.87 10.61 -3.44
N PRO A 33 5.08 9.61 -3.07
CA PRO A 33 5.23 8.28 -3.66
C PRO A 33 4.70 8.30 -5.11
N ASP A 34 5.49 7.83 -6.06
CA ASP A 34 5.07 7.71 -7.47
C ASP A 34 4.15 6.50 -7.72
N GLY A 35 4.13 5.54 -6.78
CA GLY A 35 3.29 4.35 -6.85
C GLY A 35 3.82 3.25 -5.93
N ILE A 36 3.15 2.10 -5.95
CA ILE A 36 3.60 0.86 -5.33
C ILE A 36 3.69 -0.18 -6.44
N VAL A 37 4.83 -0.87 -6.57
CA VAL A 37 5.00 -1.96 -7.52
C VAL A 37 5.02 -3.27 -6.75
N ILE A 38 4.14 -4.20 -7.15
CA ILE A 38 4.08 -5.55 -6.57
C ILE A 38 4.57 -6.52 -7.63
N TYR A 39 5.68 -7.20 -7.33
CA TYR A 39 6.19 -8.28 -8.16
C TYR A 39 5.49 -9.59 -7.80
N ASP A 40 5.36 -10.51 -8.77
CA ASP A 40 4.70 -11.80 -8.55
C ASP A 40 5.50 -12.73 -7.64
N ASP A 41 6.79 -12.45 -7.48
CA ASP A 41 7.71 -13.11 -6.54
C ASP A 41 7.54 -12.63 -5.09
N GLN A 42 6.47 -11.89 -4.79
CA GLN A 42 6.14 -11.32 -3.48
C GLN A 42 7.11 -10.25 -2.99
N THR A 43 8.00 -9.74 -3.85
CA THR A 43 8.87 -8.62 -3.50
C THR A 43 8.08 -7.31 -3.56
N LEU A 44 8.07 -6.59 -2.43
CA LEU A 44 7.56 -5.23 -2.32
C LEU A 44 8.76 -4.26 -2.37
N ILE A 45 8.81 -3.39 -3.38
CA ILE A 45 9.83 -2.32 -3.50
C ILE A 45 9.20 -0.96 -3.73
#